data_AF-A0A2W1JJN6-F1
#
_entry.id   AF-A0A2W1JJN6-F1
#
_cell.length_a   1.000
_cell.length_b   1.000
_cell.length_c   1.000
_cell.angle_alpha   90.00
_cell.angle_beta   90.00
_cell.angle_gamma   90.00
#
_symmetry.space_group_name_H-M   'P 1'
#
loop_
_entity.id
_entity.type
_entity.pdbx_description
1 polymer ?
#
loop_
_entity_poly.entity_id
_entity_poly.type
_entity_poly.pdbx_seq_one_letter_code
_entity_poly.pdbx_strand_id
1 'polypeptide(L)'
;MALSIRRSYAWAYLTILFLGYTLAGWILAAYGAPSFVWILTLVLTVHLAKAGPDAIALSITWVVSLLWGAAYLGIHPQDFQWATGYAWGMSLLSLWFLALLLVVQLAFASPFIPRYRDHEMQKAYFLVKLIWSGLGIGGLTYALGGLTWVG
;
A
#
# COMPACT_ATOMS: atom_id res chain seq x y z
N MET A 1 30.42 -3.32 -14.89
CA MET A 1 29.19 -2.83 -15.56
C MET A 1 27.89 -3.41 -14.99
N ALA A 2 27.83 -4.68 -14.56
CA ALA A 2 26.61 -5.29 -14.00
C ALA A 2 26.10 -4.70 -12.66
N LEU A 3 26.96 -3.99 -11.91
CA LEU A 3 26.61 -3.39 -10.61
C LEU A 3 25.78 -2.09 -10.72
N SER A 4 25.94 -1.29 -11.78
CA SER A 4 25.14 -0.06 -11.95
C SER A 4 23.70 -0.36 -12.36
N ILE A 5 23.51 -1.42 -13.15
CA ILE A 5 22.21 -1.87 -13.64
C ILE A 5 21.33 -2.41 -12.49
N ARG A 6 21.87 -3.23 -11.58
CA ARG A 6 21.10 -3.67 -10.40
C ARG A 6 20.65 -2.51 -9.50
N ARG A 7 21.47 -1.45 -9.41
CA ARG A 7 21.17 -0.28 -8.57
C ARG A 7 20.01 0.54 -9.15
N SER A 8 19.95 0.76 -10.45
CA SER A 8 18.84 1.50 -11.08
C SER A 8 17.51 0.76 -10.95
N TYR A 9 17.48 -0.57 -11.12
CA TYR A 9 16.26 -1.37 -10.90
C TYR A 9 15.78 -1.32 -9.45
N ALA A 10 16.69 -1.36 -8.47
CA ALA A 10 16.33 -1.24 -7.06
C ALA A 10 15.69 0.11 -6.73
N TRP A 11 16.22 1.21 -7.30
CA TRP A 11 15.62 2.54 -7.12
C TRP A 11 14.27 2.66 -7.80
N ALA A 12 14.14 2.23 -9.06
CA ALA A 12 12.86 2.24 -9.75
C ALA A 12 11.79 1.45 -8.97
N TYR A 13 12.16 0.29 -8.45
CA TYR A 13 11.31 -0.53 -7.61
C TYR A 13 10.87 0.18 -6.33
N LEU A 14 11.80 0.79 -5.58
CA LEU A 14 11.47 1.55 -4.37
C LEU A 14 10.54 2.74 -4.65
N THR A 15 10.76 3.44 -5.77
CA THR A 15 9.91 4.56 -6.18
C THR A 15 8.49 4.11 -6.50
N ILE A 16 8.34 3.00 -7.23
CA ILE A 16 7.01 2.44 -7.55
C ILE A 16 6.31 1.97 -6.28
N LEU A 17 7.03 1.30 -5.38
CA LEU A 17 6.50 0.86 -4.09
C LEU A 17 6.00 2.06 -3.27
N PHE A 18 6.82 3.12 -3.18
CA PHE A 18 6.47 4.36 -2.47
C PHE A 18 5.23 5.02 -3.07
N LEU A 19 5.15 5.13 -4.40
CA LEU A 19 3.97 5.67 -5.10
C LEU A 19 2.72 4.84 -4.82
N GLY A 20 2.83 3.51 -4.85
CA GLY A 20 1.70 2.63 -4.60
C GLY A 20 1.18 2.75 -3.15
N TYR A 21 2.07 2.85 -2.16
CA TYR A 21 1.67 3.08 -0.77
C TYR A 21 1.15 4.50 -0.51
N THR A 22 1.63 5.49 -1.27
CA THR A 22 1.05 6.84 -1.27
C THR A 22 -0.38 6.83 -1.78
N LEU A 23 -0.64 6.16 -2.90
CA LEU A 23 -2.01 5.96 -3.40
C LEU A 23 -2.86 5.19 -2.39
N ALA A 24 -2.34 4.12 -1.78
CA ALA A 24 -3.05 3.35 -0.77
C ALA A 24 -3.44 4.20 0.45
N GLY A 25 -2.55 5.07 0.94
CA GLY A 25 -2.85 6.00 2.03
C GLY A 25 -3.90 7.04 1.65
N TRP A 26 -3.83 7.56 0.43
CA TRP A 26 -4.84 8.48 -0.11
C TRP A 26 -6.21 7.82 -0.17
N ILE A 27 -6.27 6.58 -0.67
CA ILE A 27 -7.50 5.77 -0.72
C ILE A 27 -8.05 5.51 0.68
N LEU A 28 -7.21 5.04 1.61
CA LEU A 28 -7.64 4.76 2.99
C LEU A 28 -8.26 6.01 3.63
N ALA A 29 -7.68 7.18 3.38
CA ALA A 29 -8.24 8.45 3.85
C ALA A 29 -9.56 8.79 3.13
N ALA A 30 -9.64 8.59 1.81
CA ALA A 30 -10.85 8.85 1.02
C ALA A 30 -12.05 8.00 1.43
N TYR A 31 -11.81 6.76 1.89
CA TYR A 31 -12.84 5.87 2.41
C TYR A 31 -13.10 6.07 3.91
N GLY A 32 -12.46 7.05 4.56
CA GLY A 32 -12.62 7.29 6.00
C GLY A 32 -12.22 6.09 6.85
N ALA A 33 -11.20 5.33 6.42
CA ALA A 33 -10.86 4.07 7.05
C ALA A 33 -10.47 4.27 8.54
N PRO A 34 -11.04 3.46 9.46
CA PRO A 34 -10.78 3.62 10.88
C PRO A 34 -9.32 3.34 11.22
N SER A 35 -8.80 3.96 12.28
CA SER A 35 -7.38 3.88 12.67
C SER A 35 -6.86 2.44 12.82
N PHE A 36 -7.73 1.49 13.18
CA PHE A 36 -7.40 0.07 13.24
C PHE A 36 -6.97 -0.52 11.89
N VAL A 37 -7.60 -0.12 10.78
CA VAL A 37 -7.24 -0.58 9.42
C VAL A 37 -5.84 -0.09 9.04
N TRP A 38 -5.50 1.15 9.41
CA TRP A 38 -4.14 1.69 9.22
C TRP A 38 -3.10 0.87 9.99
N ILE A 39 -3.37 0.59 11.27
CA ILE A 39 -2.48 -0.21 12.13
C ILE A 39 -2.31 -1.63 11.58
N LEU A 40 -3.37 -2.30 11.15
CA LEU A 40 -3.27 -3.64 10.59
C LEU A 40 -2.51 -3.68 9.29
N THR A 41 -2.73 -2.70 8.41
CA THR A 41 -1.99 -2.57 7.15
C THR A 41 -0.49 -2.42 7.42
N LEU A 42 -0.12 -1.69 8.49
CA LEU A 42 1.26 -1.57 8.95
C LEU A 42 1.82 -2.90 9.49
N VAL A 43 1.08 -3.58 10.37
CA VAL A 43 1.51 -4.86 10.95
C VAL A 43 1.77 -5.89 9.85
N LEU A 44 0.88 -5.96 8.86
CA LEU A 44 1.00 -6.86 7.72
C LEU A 44 2.18 -6.53 6.82
N THR A 45 2.42 -5.24 6.59
CA THR A 45 3.57 -4.78 5.82
C THR A 45 4.88 -5.14 6.53
N VAL A 46 4.97 -4.92 7.84
CA VAL A 46 6.13 -5.31 8.66
C VAL A 46 6.31 -6.83 8.62
N HIS A 47 5.21 -7.59 8.71
CA HIS A 47 5.25 -9.03 8.65
C HIS A 47 5.72 -9.53 7.28
N LEU A 48 5.23 -8.98 6.16
CA LEU A 48 5.73 -9.31 4.82
C LEU A 48 7.20 -8.96 4.65
N ALA A 49 7.62 -7.80 5.15
CA ALA A 49 9.02 -7.38 5.04
C ALA A 49 9.97 -8.34 5.79
N LYS A 50 9.48 -9.03 6.82
CA LYS A 50 10.25 -10.01 7.61
C LYS A 50 10.14 -11.44 7.07
N ALA A 51 8.92 -11.92 6.79
CA ALA A 51 8.65 -13.29 6.38
C ALA A 51 8.87 -13.51 4.87
N GLY A 52 8.92 -12.45 4.07
CA GLY A 52 9.11 -12.53 2.63
C GLY A 52 7.90 -13.15 1.92
N PRO A 53 8.12 -13.96 0.86
CA PRO A 53 7.04 -14.44 0.00
C PRO A 53 6.02 -15.34 0.71
N ASP A 54 6.37 -15.97 1.83
CA ASP A 54 5.44 -16.82 2.59
C ASP A 54 4.28 -16.01 3.22
N ALA A 55 4.48 -14.71 3.44
CA ALA A 55 3.44 -13.80 3.95
C ALA A 55 2.54 -13.21 2.86
N ILE A 56 2.77 -13.51 1.57
CA ILE A 56 1.91 -13.08 0.45
C ILE A 56 0.46 -13.49 0.70
N ALA A 57 0.25 -14.78 1.04
CA ALA A 57 -1.09 -15.33 1.24
C ALA A 57 -1.86 -14.53 2.30
N LEU A 58 -1.20 -14.20 3.41
CA LEU A 58 -1.80 -13.48 4.53
C LEU A 58 -2.17 -12.04 4.15
N SER A 59 -1.35 -11.35 3.34
CA SER A 59 -1.72 -10.03 2.82
C SER A 59 -2.81 -10.07 1.75
N ILE A 60 -2.83 -11.08 0.88
CA ILE A 60 -3.94 -11.27 -0.05
C ILE A 60 -5.23 -11.47 0.73
N THR A 61 -5.23 -12.32 1.77
CA THR A 61 -6.39 -12.52 2.65
C THR A 61 -6.84 -11.23 3.30
N TRP A 62 -5.92 -10.40 3.79
CA TRP A 62 -6.25 -9.09 4.37
C TRP A 62 -6.89 -8.15 3.36
N VAL A 63 -6.28 -8.01 2.18
CA VAL A 63 -6.79 -7.16 1.09
C VAL A 63 -8.20 -7.59 0.68
N VAL A 64 -8.40 -8.90 0.50
CA VAL A 64 -9.73 -9.48 0.20
C VAL A 64 -10.71 -9.17 1.31
N SER A 65 -10.30 -9.29 2.58
CA SER A 65 -11.15 -8.98 3.74
C SER A 65 -11.55 -7.51 3.80
N LEU A 66 -10.63 -6.59 3.49
CA LEU A 66 -10.94 -5.15 3.43
C LEU A 66 -11.92 -4.82 2.29
N LEU A 67 -11.72 -5.42 1.12
CA LEU A 67 -12.58 -5.17 -0.05
C LEU A 67 -13.97 -5.75 0.15
N TRP A 68 -14.08 -6.97 0.68
CA TRP A 68 -15.36 -7.55 1.05
C TRP A 68 -16.03 -6.81 2.22
N GLY A 69 -15.26 -6.40 3.23
CA GLY A 69 -15.78 -5.62 4.34
C GLY A 69 -16.33 -4.27 3.90
N ALA A 70 -15.59 -3.54 3.05
CA ALA A 70 -16.04 -2.28 2.48
C ALA A 70 -17.27 -2.46 1.57
N ALA A 71 -17.30 -3.51 0.76
CA ALA A 71 -18.44 -3.84 -0.09
C ALA A 71 -19.69 -4.20 0.73
N TYR A 72 -19.53 -5.01 1.78
CA TYR A 72 -20.61 -5.45 2.66
C TYR A 72 -21.21 -4.28 3.46
N LEU A 73 -20.35 -3.40 3.96
CA LEU A 73 -20.75 -2.22 4.74
C LEU A 73 -21.24 -1.05 3.87
N GLY A 74 -21.18 -1.16 2.54
CA GLY A 74 -21.57 -0.09 1.63
C GLY A 74 -20.74 1.18 1.84
N ILE A 75 -19.45 1.03 2.18
CA ILE A 75 -18.59 2.20 2.39
C ILE A 75 -18.25 2.79 1.03
N HIS A 76 -18.69 4.02 0.82
CA HIS A 76 -18.40 4.82 -0.36
C HIS A 76 -17.44 5.96 0.01
N PRO A 77 -16.51 6.34 -0.89
CA PRO A 77 -15.64 7.47 -0.63
C PRO A 77 -16.47 8.75 -0.45
N GLN A 78 -16.11 9.54 0.55
CA GLN A 78 -16.95 10.63 1.06
C GLN A 78 -17.17 11.77 0.05
N ASP A 79 -16.23 11.98 -0.87
CA ASP A 79 -16.25 13.13 -1.79
C ASP A 79 -16.77 12.84 -3.19
N PHE A 80 -17.04 11.57 -3.53
CA PHE A 80 -17.51 11.22 -4.87
C PHE A 80 -19.00 10.87 -4.82
N GLN A 81 -19.81 11.65 -5.54
CA GLN A 81 -21.19 11.27 -5.83
C GLN A 81 -21.17 10.13 -6.86
N TRP A 82 -21.17 8.89 -6.38
CA TRP A 82 -21.26 7.70 -7.22
C TRP A 82 -22.67 7.59 -7.80
N ALA A 83 -22.91 8.28 -8.92
CA ALA A 83 -24.22 8.33 -9.58
C ALA A 83 -24.67 6.96 -10.13
N THR A 84 -23.79 5.95 -10.20
CA THR A 84 -24.10 4.61 -10.69
C THR A 84 -23.36 3.52 -9.92
N GLY A 85 -24.03 2.40 -9.63
CA GLY A 85 -23.42 1.23 -9.01
C GLY A 85 -22.27 0.61 -9.82
N TYR A 86 -22.24 0.88 -11.13
CA TYR A 86 -21.14 0.49 -12.01
C TYR A 86 -19.82 1.17 -11.66
N ALA A 87 -19.86 2.48 -11.41
CA ALA A 87 -18.66 3.24 -11.05
C ALA A 87 -18.08 2.75 -9.71
N TRP A 88 -18.95 2.40 -8.74
CA TRP A 88 -18.53 1.81 -7.48
C TRP A 88 -17.91 0.41 -7.63
N GLY A 89 -18.48 -0.44 -8.51
CA GLY A 89 -17.88 -1.73 -8.84
C GLY A 89 -16.49 -1.59 -9.49
N MET A 90 -16.33 -0.64 -10.41
CA MET A 90 -15.04 -0.35 -11.03
C MET A 90 -13.98 0.14 -10.04
N SER A 91 -14.37 0.96 -9.06
CA SER A 91 -13.43 1.45 -8.05
C SER A 91 -12.95 0.32 -7.14
N LEU A 92 -13.85 -0.55 -6.67
CA LEU A 92 -13.49 -1.76 -5.92
C LEU A 92 -12.53 -2.67 -6.71
N LEU A 93 -12.79 -2.87 -8.01
CA LEU A 93 -11.95 -3.71 -8.86
C LEU A 93 -10.56 -3.09 -9.07
N SER A 94 -10.49 -1.77 -9.22
CA SER A 94 -9.23 -1.01 -9.33
C SER A 94 -8.42 -1.09 -8.03
N LEU A 95 -9.09 -0.98 -6.88
CA LEU A 95 -8.49 -1.13 -5.56
C LEU A 95 -7.93 -2.54 -5.34
N TRP A 96 -8.67 -3.56 -5.77
CA TRP A 96 -8.22 -4.94 -5.70
C TRP A 96 -6.95 -5.15 -6.53
N PHE A 97 -6.93 -4.63 -7.76
CA PHE A 97 -5.77 -4.73 -8.63
C PHE A 97 -4.54 -4.01 -8.07
N LEU A 98 -4.72 -2.79 -7.55
CA LEU A 98 -3.67 -2.01 -6.90
C LEU A 98 -3.07 -2.77 -5.71
N ALA A 99 -3.93 -3.35 -4.87
CA ALA A 99 -3.50 -4.06 -3.69
C ALA A 99 -2.73 -5.35 -4.02
N LEU A 100 -3.17 -6.12 -5.02
CA LEU A 100 -2.41 -7.27 -5.53
C LEU A 100 -1.03 -6.85 -6.04
N LEU A 101 -0.98 -5.75 -6.80
CA LEU A 101 0.25 -5.23 -7.37
C LEU A 101 1.24 -4.85 -6.25
N LEU A 102 0.76 -4.19 -5.19
CA LEU A 102 1.55 -3.85 -4.01
C LEU A 102 2.07 -5.09 -3.25
N VAL A 103 1.21 -6.09 -3.02
CA VAL A 103 1.60 -7.32 -2.31
C VAL A 103 2.64 -8.10 -3.11
N VAL A 104 2.43 -8.26 -4.42
CA VAL A 104 3.38 -8.93 -5.32
C VAL A 104 4.70 -8.17 -5.31
N GLN A 105 4.68 -6.84 -5.48
CA GLN A 105 5.89 -6.05 -5.38
C GLN A 105 6.60 -6.32 -4.07
N LEU A 106 5.94 -6.11 -2.93
CA LEU A 106 6.55 -6.20 -1.61
C LEU A 106 7.17 -7.58 -1.34
N ALA A 107 6.53 -8.64 -1.80
CA ALA A 107 7.05 -9.99 -1.64
C ALA A 107 8.30 -10.28 -2.49
N PHE A 108 8.35 -9.74 -3.71
CA PHE A 108 9.52 -9.80 -4.58
C PHE A 108 10.59 -8.73 -4.24
N ALA A 109 10.42 -7.94 -3.17
CA ALA A 109 11.47 -7.04 -2.66
C ALA A 109 12.67 -7.82 -2.08
N SER A 110 12.39 -9.00 -1.51
CA SER A 110 13.33 -9.79 -0.71
C SER A 110 14.61 -10.24 -1.46
N PRO A 111 14.57 -10.66 -2.76
CA PRO A 111 15.76 -11.13 -3.48
C PRO A 111 16.73 -10.03 -3.93
N PHE A 112 16.29 -8.76 -4.01
CA PHE A 112 17.07 -7.69 -4.65
C PHE A 112 18.06 -6.97 -3.72
N ILE A 113 18.07 -7.29 -2.42
CA ILE A 113 18.95 -6.64 -1.45
C ILE A 113 20.00 -7.65 -0.94
N PRO A 114 21.31 -7.42 -1.16
CA PRO A 114 22.36 -8.41 -0.92
C PRO A 114 22.32 -8.96 0.51
N ARG A 115 22.30 -10.30 0.66
CA ARG A 115 22.27 -11.04 1.94
C ARG A 115 23.51 -10.73 2.79
N TYR A 116 23.47 -9.63 3.54
CA TYR A 116 24.33 -9.39 4.69
C TYR A 116 23.54 -9.79 5.94
N ARG A 117 23.94 -10.94 6.49
CA ARG A 117 23.29 -11.72 7.56
C ARG A 117 23.09 -10.97 8.90
N ASP A 118 23.73 -9.81 9.08
CA ASP A 118 23.58 -8.95 10.27
C ASP A 118 22.75 -7.67 10.05
N HIS A 119 22.33 -7.37 8.82
CA HIS A 119 21.59 -6.13 8.48
C HIS A 119 20.13 -6.35 8.06
N GLU A 120 19.57 -7.56 8.19
CA GLU A 120 18.18 -7.85 7.82
C GLU A 120 17.15 -7.00 8.59
N MET A 121 17.41 -6.74 9.88
CA MET A 121 16.56 -5.84 10.67
C MET A 121 16.59 -4.40 10.16
N GLN A 122 17.75 -3.89 9.72
CA GLN A 122 17.86 -2.53 9.19
C GLN A 122 17.14 -2.38 7.84
N LYS A 123 17.13 -3.42 7.01
CA LYS A 123 16.41 -3.43 5.72
C LYS A 123 14.90 -3.40 5.91
N ALA A 124 14.38 -4.27 6.77
CA ALA A 124 12.97 -4.28 7.12
C ALA A 124 12.57 -2.92 7.73
N TYR A 125 13.42 -2.33 8.57
CA TYR A 125 13.16 -1.04 9.17
C TYR A 125 13.15 0.11 8.14
N PHE A 126 14.04 0.10 7.16
CA PHE A 126 14.05 1.09 6.07
C PHE A 126 12.80 0.96 5.18
N LEU A 127 12.43 -0.25 4.76
CA LEU A 127 11.21 -0.51 4.00
C LEU A 127 9.96 -0.06 4.77
N VAL A 128 9.89 -0.39 6.06
CA VAL A 128 8.78 0.04 6.92
C VAL A 128 8.71 1.55 6.99
N LYS A 129 9.83 2.27 7.21
CA LYS A 129 9.85 3.74 7.22
C LYS A 129 9.41 4.33 5.89
N LEU A 130 9.88 3.78 4.77
CA LEU A 130 9.51 4.24 3.42
C LEU A 130 8.00 4.09 3.21
N ILE A 131 7.45 2.93 3.56
CA ILE A 131 6.02 2.64 3.43
C ILE A 131 5.19 3.53 4.36
N TRP A 132 5.66 3.75 5.59
CA TRP A 132 5.03 4.67 6.54
C TRP A 132 4.95 6.08 5.99
N SER A 133 6.05 6.56 5.40
CA SER A 133 6.11 7.89 4.81
C SER A 133 5.18 8.00 3.60
N GLY A 134 5.12 6.97 2.74
CA GLY A 134 4.19 6.95 1.61
C GLY A 134 2.73 6.99 2.07
N LEU A 135 2.33 6.07 2.96
CA LEU A 135 0.98 6.03 3.55
C LEU A 135 0.59 7.36 4.20
N GLY A 136 1.49 7.94 5.00
CA GLY A 136 1.26 9.22 5.68
C GLY A 136 1.13 10.38 4.69
N ILE A 137 2.01 10.46 3.68
CA ILE A 137 1.94 11.49 2.63
C ILE A 137 0.64 11.36 1.85
N GLY A 138 0.21 10.14 1.51
CA GLY A 138 -1.07 9.89 0.84
C GLY A 138 -2.27 10.34 1.66
N GLY A 139 -2.30 10.01 2.95
CA GLY A 139 -3.36 10.48 3.85
C GLY A 139 -3.37 12.00 4.01
N LEU A 140 -2.18 12.61 4.13
CA LEU A 140 -2.03 14.07 4.21
C LEU A 140 -2.43 14.78 2.92
N THR A 141 -2.08 14.25 1.74
CA THR A 141 -2.45 14.86 0.46
C THR A 141 -3.96 14.84 0.25
N TYR A 142 -4.65 13.80 0.72
CA TYR A 142 -6.10 13.79 0.74
C TYR A 142 -6.67 14.85 1.71
N ALA A 143 -6.18 14.88 2.95
CA ALA A 143 -6.63 15.86 3.95
C ALA A 143 -6.38 17.32 3.50
N LEU A 144 -5.23 17.60 2.88
CA LEU A 144 -4.87 18.91 2.35
C LEU A 144 -5.61 19.25 1.05
N GLY A 145 -5.86 18.26 0.18
CA GLY A 145 -6.66 18.43 -1.03
C GLY A 145 -8.12 18.75 -0.72
N GLY A 146 -8.69 18.12 0.31
CA GLY A 146 -10.00 18.46 0.85
C GLY A 146 -10.06 19.89 1.40
N LEU A 147 -8.99 20.38 2.02
CA LEU A 147 -8.88 21.78 2.50
C LEU A 147 -8.90 22.83 1.37
N THR A 148 -8.40 22.49 0.17
CA THR A 148 -8.39 23.44 -0.97
C THR A 148 -9.73 23.57 -1.72
N TRP A 149 -10.68 22.65 -1.51
CA TRP A 149 -12.01 22.69 -2.14
C TRP A 149 -13.09 23.34 -1.26
N VAL A 150 -12.76 23.69 -0.02
CA VAL A 150 -13.68 24.34 0.95
C VAL A 150 -13.34 25.85 1.13
N GLY A 151 -12.54 26.41 0.23
CA GLY A 151 -12.21 27.85 0.18
C GLY A 151 -13.06 28.63 -0.80
#